data_AF-B9F0G8-F1
#
_entry.id   AF-B9F0G8-F1
#
_cell.length_a   1.000
_cell.length_b   1.000
_cell.length_c   1.000
_cell.angle_alpha   90.00
_cell.angle_beta   90.00
_cell.angle_gamma   90.00
#
_symmetry.space_group_name_H-M   'P 1'
#
loop_
_entity.id
_entity.type
_entity.pdbx_description
1 polymer ?
#
loop_
_entity_poly.entity_id
_entity_poly.type
_entity_poly.pdbx_seq_one_letter_code
_entity_poly.pdbx_strand_id
1 'polypeptide(L)'
;MAASSGTAAGEDSEKPLVKEPLPQAEVDFILAWKREPSPCPDDVHWALLSPEQRQLHEEMAAMGKEFEDSFEEFQDEVRREVEENGCYMVDESYYTD
;
A
#
# COMPACT_ATOMS: atom_id res chain seq x y z
N MET A 1 -14.56 54.85 4.66
CA MET A 1 -15.08 53.55 4.20
C MET A 1 -13.90 52.73 3.71
N ALA A 2 -13.57 51.66 4.45
CA ALA A 2 -12.97 50.40 3.99
C ALA A 2 -12.40 49.71 5.23
N ALA A 3 -13.23 48.85 5.82
CA ALA A 3 -12.80 47.84 6.76
C ALA A 3 -12.05 46.74 5.99
N SER A 4 -11.06 46.12 6.63
CA SER A 4 -10.94 44.67 6.66
C SER A 4 -9.84 44.28 7.64
N SER A 5 -10.30 43.84 8.80
CA SER A 5 -9.60 42.98 9.73
C SER A 5 -9.38 41.60 9.08
N GLY A 6 -8.13 41.24 8.86
CA GLY A 6 -7.72 39.85 8.61
C GLY A 6 -7.07 39.29 9.86
N THR A 7 -7.85 38.67 10.72
CA THR A 7 -7.39 37.87 11.86
C THR A 7 -7.16 36.42 11.42
N ALA A 8 -6.00 35.89 11.84
CA ALA A 8 -5.74 34.51 12.23
C ALA A 8 -5.99 33.38 11.21
N ALA A 9 -4.89 32.89 10.63
CA ALA A 9 -4.63 31.45 10.52
C ALA A 9 -3.25 31.29 11.17
N GLY A 10 -3.15 30.83 12.43
CA GLY A 10 -3.34 29.41 12.69
C GLY A 10 -2.10 28.69 12.18
N GLU A 11 -0.93 29.04 12.73
CA GLU A 11 0.28 28.25 12.60
C GLU A 11 0.01 26.93 13.32
N ASP A 12 -0.69 26.02 12.63
CA ASP A 12 -0.53 24.59 12.88
C ASP A 12 0.97 24.33 12.66
N SER A 13 1.70 24.41 13.77
CA SER A 13 3.07 23.92 13.87
C SER A 13 2.99 22.42 13.69
N GLU A 14 2.88 22.01 12.44
CA GLU A 14 3.00 20.64 11.97
C GLU A 14 4.32 20.15 12.56
N LYS A 15 4.24 19.33 13.60
CA LYS A 15 5.43 18.74 14.21
C LYS A 15 6.19 18.08 13.07
N PRO A 16 7.52 18.31 12.94
CA PRO A 16 8.29 17.66 11.91
C PRO A 16 8.00 16.17 12.00
N LEU A 17 7.43 15.61 10.93
CA LEU A 17 7.17 14.18 10.80
C LEU A 17 8.54 13.50 10.89
N VAL A 18 8.86 12.99 12.08
CA VAL A 18 10.08 12.24 12.30
C VAL A 18 9.90 10.92 11.57
N LYS A 19 10.87 10.61 10.70
CA LYS A 19 10.90 9.35 9.99
C LYS A 19 11.89 8.41 10.66
N GLU A 20 11.49 7.17 10.81
CA GLU A 20 12.32 6.10 11.35
C GLU A 20 12.57 5.03 10.28
N PRO A 21 13.74 4.37 10.30
CA PRO A 21 14.03 3.28 9.38
C PRO A 21 13.16 2.06 9.72
N LEU A 22 12.50 1.51 8.71
CA LEU A 22 11.79 0.25 8.82
C LEU A 22 12.80 -0.87 9.19
N PRO A 23 12.47 -1.78 10.12
CA PRO A 23 13.35 -2.89 10.47
C PRO A 23 13.75 -3.71 9.23
N GLN A 24 15.03 -4.09 9.14
CA GLN A 24 15.54 -4.83 7.98
C GLN A 24 14.78 -6.14 7.72
N ALA A 25 14.31 -6.82 8.77
CA ALA A 25 13.52 -8.03 8.61
C ALA A 25 12.19 -7.81 7.87
N GLU A 26 11.58 -6.63 8.03
CA GLU A 26 10.35 -6.25 7.33
C GLU A 26 10.65 -5.85 5.89
N VAL A 27 11.74 -5.12 5.65
CA VAL A 27 12.25 -4.83 4.29
C VAL A 27 12.51 -6.13 3.54
N ASP A 28 13.22 -7.08 4.16
CA ASP A 28 13.52 -8.38 3.56
C ASP A 28 12.24 -9.16 3.26
N PHE A 29 11.24 -9.09 4.16
CA PHE A 29 9.94 -9.72 3.96
C PHE A 29 9.18 -9.11 2.78
N ILE A 30 9.13 -7.77 2.71
CA ILE A 30 8.49 -7.04 1.60
C ILE A 30 9.16 -7.44 0.28
N LEU A 31 10.48 -7.42 0.20
CA LEU A 31 11.21 -7.71 -1.04
C LEU A 31 11.21 -9.20 -1.42
N ALA A 32 11.03 -10.11 -0.46
CA ALA A 32 10.93 -11.54 -0.71
C ALA A 32 9.50 -11.99 -1.11
N TRP A 33 8.49 -11.16 -0.86
CA TRP A 33 7.11 -11.48 -1.18
C TRP A 33 6.94 -11.67 -2.70
N LYS A 34 6.21 -12.72 -3.07
CA LYS A 34 5.91 -13.04 -4.47
C LYS A 34 4.42 -12.94 -4.71
N ARG A 35 4.08 -12.47 -5.91
CA ARG A 35 2.71 -12.47 -6.42
C ARG A 35 2.08 -13.86 -6.29
N GLU A 36 0.89 -13.93 -5.71
CA GLU A 36 0.15 -15.18 -5.61
C GLU A 36 -0.51 -15.46 -6.97
N PRO A 37 -0.43 -16.70 -7.50
CA PRO A 37 -1.16 -17.05 -8.69
C PRO A 37 -2.67 -16.88 -8.47
N SER A 38 -3.32 -16.07 -9.32
CA SER A 38 -4.79 -16.00 -9.34
C SER A 38 -5.39 -17.39 -9.60
N PRO A 39 -6.45 -17.80 -8.88
CA PRO A 39 -7.11 -19.08 -9.14
C PRO A 39 -7.71 -19.09 -10.54
N CYS A 40 -7.20 -19.97 -11.40
CA CYS A 40 -7.64 -20.06 -12.80
C CYS A 40 -9.09 -20.57 -12.91
N PRO A 41 -9.89 -20.03 -13.84
CA PRO A 41 -11.25 -20.50 -14.12
C PRO A 41 -11.31 -21.88 -14.80
N ASP A 42 -10.15 -22.49 -15.10
CA ASP A 42 -10.06 -23.78 -15.80
C ASP A 42 -10.12 -24.99 -14.85
N ASP A 43 -10.32 -24.79 -13.54
CA ASP A 43 -10.52 -25.88 -12.60
C ASP A 43 -11.95 -26.47 -12.73
N VAL A 44 -12.08 -27.79 -12.57
CA VAL A 44 -13.36 -28.52 -12.47
C VAL A 44 -14.26 -27.88 -11.41
N HIS A 45 -13.68 -27.36 -10.33
CA HIS A 45 -14.43 -26.65 -9.28
C HIS A 45 -15.12 -25.38 -9.80
N TRP A 46 -14.51 -24.67 -10.75
CA TRP A 46 -15.09 -23.46 -11.34
C TRP A 46 -16.36 -23.75 -12.14
N ALA A 47 -16.37 -24.87 -12.88
CA ALA A 47 -17.52 -25.30 -13.66
C ALA A 47 -18.74 -25.64 -12.78
N LEU A 48 -18.54 -25.99 -11.52
CA LEU A 48 -19.60 -26.31 -10.56
C LEU A 48 -20.23 -25.08 -9.89
N LEU A 49 -19.60 -23.91 -10.01
CA LEU A 49 -20.09 -22.67 -9.42
C LEU A 49 -21.32 -22.13 -10.15
N SER A 50 -22.23 -21.52 -9.38
CA SER A 50 -23.33 -20.71 -9.94
C SER A 50 -22.76 -19.45 -10.61
N PRO A 51 -23.51 -18.79 -11.52
CA PRO A 51 -23.09 -17.53 -12.12
C PRO A 51 -22.70 -16.47 -11.09
N GLU A 52 -23.45 -16.36 -9.99
CA GLU A 52 -23.18 -15.40 -8.91
C GLU A 52 -21.86 -15.71 -8.19
N GLN A 53 -21.57 -17.00 -7.96
CA GLN A 53 -20.30 -17.41 -7.35
C GLN A 53 -19.11 -17.12 -8.27
N ARG A 54 -19.25 -17.37 -9.58
CA ARG A 54 -18.21 -17.04 -10.56
C ARG A 54 -17.94 -15.55 -10.62
N GLN A 55 -19.00 -14.73 -10.65
CA GLN A 55 -18.87 -13.28 -10.60
C GLN A 55 -18.15 -12.82 -9.33
N LEU A 56 -18.52 -13.35 -8.16
CA LEU A 56 -17.83 -13.02 -6.91
C LEU A 56 -16.34 -13.37 -6.97
N HIS A 57 -16.00 -14.54 -7.51
CA HIS A 57 -14.60 -14.91 -7.68
C HIS A 57 -13.86 -14.00 -8.67
N GLU A 58 -14.50 -13.60 -9.77
CA GLU A 58 -13.92 -12.64 -10.72
C GLU A 58 -13.69 -11.27 -10.07
N GLU A 59 -14.62 -10.79 -9.25
CA GLU A 59 -14.47 -9.55 -8.48
C GLU A 59 -13.33 -9.65 -7.45
N MET A 60 -13.24 -10.76 -6.72
CA MET A 60 -12.13 -11.00 -5.80
C MET A 60 -10.78 -11.12 -6.53
N ALA A 61 -10.75 -11.75 -7.70
CA ALA A 61 -9.55 -11.86 -8.52
C ALA A 61 -9.11 -10.49 -9.07
N ALA A 62 -10.06 -9.65 -9.48
CA ALA A 62 -9.77 -8.29 -9.92
C ALA A 62 -9.20 -7.43 -8.78
N MET A 63 -9.81 -7.50 -7.59
CA MET A 63 -9.31 -6.81 -6.39
C MET A 63 -7.92 -7.32 -5.97
N GLY A 64 -7.72 -8.65 -5.98
CA GLY A 64 -6.42 -9.25 -5.69
C GLY A 64 -5.36 -8.80 -6.69
N LYS A 65 -5.70 -8.76 -7.99
CA LYS A 65 -4.81 -8.26 -9.03
C LYS A 65 -4.41 -6.81 -8.78
N GLU A 66 -5.37 -5.93 -8.48
CA GLU A 66 -5.10 -4.52 -8.21
C GLU A 66 -4.18 -4.35 -6.98
N PHE A 67 -4.45 -5.08 -5.89
CA PHE A 67 -3.59 -5.08 -4.71
C PHE A 67 -2.16 -5.55 -5.04
N GLU A 68 -2.02 -6.64 -5.77
CA GLU A 68 -0.70 -7.16 -6.16
C GLU A 68 0.07 -6.22 -7.07
N ASP A 69 -0.60 -5.58 -8.03
CA ASP A 69 0.03 -4.61 -8.92
C ASP A 69 0.52 -3.40 -8.09
N SER A 70 -0.30 -2.88 -7.16
CA SER A 70 0.10 -1.80 -6.26
C SER A 70 1.24 -2.23 -5.31
N PHE A 71 1.24 -3.48 -4.87
CA PHE A 71 2.30 -3.99 -3.99
C PHE A 71 3.62 -4.18 -4.75
N GLU A 72 3.58 -4.57 -6.03
CA GLU A 72 4.77 -4.64 -6.89
C GLU A 72 5.40 -3.24 -7.08
N GLU A 73 4.58 -2.21 -7.32
CA GLU A 73 5.04 -0.81 -7.36
C GLU A 73 5.70 -0.39 -6.03
N PHE A 74 5.10 -0.79 -4.90
CA PHE A 74 5.67 -0.54 -3.58
C PHE A 74 6.99 -1.29 -3.36
N GLN A 75 7.12 -2.54 -3.82
CA GLN A 75 8.38 -3.28 -3.74
C GLN A 75 9.50 -2.61 -4.54
N ASP A 76 9.19 -2.06 -5.71
CA ASP A 76 10.14 -1.30 -6.52
C ASP A 76 10.54 0.02 -5.85
N GLU A 77 9.61 0.71 -5.19
CA GLU A 77 9.90 1.87 -4.35
C GLU A 77 10.84 1.50 -3.19
N VAL A 78 10.51 0.47 -2.42
CA VAL A 78 11.34 -0.01 -1.30
C VAL A 78 12.74 -0.37 -1.79
N ARG A 79 12.86 -1.06 -2.93
CA ARG A 79 14.16 -1.41 -3.52
C ARG A 79 14.97 -0.15 -3.85
N ARG A 80 14.37 0.83 -4.51
CA ARG A 80 15.04 2.09 -4.88
C ARG A 80 15.54 2.84 -3.64
N GLU A 81 14.69 3.00 -2.64
CA GLU A 81 15.03 3.70 -1.39
C GLU A 81 16.14 2.99 -0.61
N VAL A 82 16.10 1.65 -0.54
CA VAL A 82 17.16 0.87 0.10
C VAL A 82 18.48 0.98 -0.67
N GLU A 83 18.45 1.04 -2.00
CA GLU A 83 19.64 1.26 -2.83
C GLU A 83 20.23 2.68 -2.64
N GLU A 84 19.39 3.71 -2.48
CA GLU A 84 19.81 5.10 -2.34
C GLU A 84 20.25 5.45 -0.90
N ASN A 85 19.47 5.04 0.09
CA ASN A 85 19.61 5.44 1.49
C ASN A 85 20.16 4.34 2.40
N GLY A 86 20.20 3.09 1.93
CA GLY A 86 20.58 1.92 2.74
C GLY A 86 19.46 1.39 3.64
N CYS A 87 18.30 2.05 3.67
CA CYS A 87 17.11 1.65 4.42
C CYS A 87 15.84 2.25 3.79
N TYR A 88 14.67 1.74 4.21
CA TYR A 88 13.38 2.33 3.88
C TYR A 88 12.86 3.15 5.08
N MET A 89 12.44 4.39 4.86
CA MET A 89 12.04 5.31 5.95
C MET A 89 10.51 5.43 6.01
N VAL A 90 9.94 5.19 7.18
CA VAL A 90 8.50 5.33 7.45
C VAL A 90 8.25 6.42 8.50
N ASP A 91 7.04 6.99 8.51
CA ASP A 91 6.66 7.95 9.55
C ASP A 91 6.57 7.24 10.91
N GLU A 92 6.91 7.93 12.01
CA GLU A 92 6.77 7.38 13.38
C GLU A 92 5.36 6.81 13.64
N SER A 93 4.34 7.37 13.01
CA SER A 93 2.95 6.90 13.13
C SER A 93 2.70 5.54 12.48
N TYR A 94 3.65 4.97 11.73
CA TYR A 94 3.46 3.69 11.05
C TYR A 94 3.09 2.56 12.02
N TYR A 95 3.61 2.61 13.25
CA TYR A 95 3.29 1.63 14.31
C TYR A 95 2.35 2.17 15.39
N THR A 96 1.89 3.42 15.27
CA THR A 96 1.01 4.03 16.27
C THR A 96 -0.19 4.67 15.60
N ASP A 97 -1.36 4.08 15.86
CA ASP A 97 -2.68 4.56 15.41
C ASP A 97 -2.98 6.02 15.81
#